data_AF-A0AAD0U963-F1
#
_entry.id   AF-A0AAD0U963-F1
#
_cell.length_a   1.000
_cell.length_b   1.000
_cell.length_c   1.000
_cell.angle_alpha   90.00
_cell.angle_beta   90.00
_cell.angle_gamma   90.00
#
_symmetry.space_group_name_H-M   'P 1'
#
loop_
_entity.id
_entity.type
_entity.pdbx_description
1 polymer ?
#
loop_
_entity_poly.entity_id
_entity_poly.type
_entity_poly.pdbx_seq_one_letter_code
_entity_poly.pdbx_strand_id
1 'polypeptide(L)'
;MLESIRRMTREVDNLIRVTYGIDSLASQYQAALRVREQISRRLNGDIRAGGADDFTRRIERINRQIVRAYALNPDAHRYSVVELRGSAANVSREVLEVAANRLGGFETMVSYADVNSRDKLNVMAHLQDIQNNQLVSPLVIDAARRSNNDAATLVDNLLALVQKDPPVLSQHSRVIS
;
A
#
# COMPACT_ATOMS: atom_id res chain seq x y z
N MET A 1 -21.31 2.66 11.28
CA MET A 1 -20.45 1.45 11.20
C MET A 1 -19.41 1.57 10.08
N LEU A 2 -19.80 1.73 8.81
CA LEU A 2 -18.86 1.85 7.68
C LEU A 2 -17.89 3.04 7.80
N GLU A 3 -18.38 4.19 8.30
CA GLU A 3 -17.53 5.38 8.49
C GLU A 3 -16.40 5.16 9.52
N SER A 4 -16.67 4.37 10.56
CA SER A 4 -15.66 3.95 11.52
C SER A 4 -14.61 3.04 10.86
N ILE A 5 -15.03 2.14 9.97
CA ILE A 5 -14.13 1.25 9.22
C ILE A 5 -13.24 2.05 8.25
N ARG A 6 -13.80 3.05 7.56
CA ARG A 6 -13.01 3.98 6.73
C ARG A 6 -11.98 4.77 7.52
N ARG A 7 -12.35 5.25 8.70
CA ARG A 7 -11.39 5.92 9.60
C ARG A 7 -10.24 4.98 9.99
N MET A 8 -10.55 3.73 10.33
CA MET A 8 -9.55 2.73 10.69
C MET A 8 -8.54 2.43 9.57
N THR A 9 -8.92 2.57 8.30
CA THR A 9 -7.97 2.48 7.17
C THR A 9 -6.81 3.47 7.35
N ARG A 10 -7.10 4.73 7.70
CA ARG A 10 -6.07 5.76 7.92
C ARG A 10 -5.18 5.45 9.12
N GLU A 11 -5.77 4.92 10.18
CA GLU A 11 -5.04 4.55 11.40
C GLU A 11 -4.07 3.39 11.13
N VAL A 12 -4.52 2.35 10.42
CA VAL A 12 -3.67 1.22 10.02
C VAL A 12 -2.59 1.63 9.02
N ASP A 13 -2.91 2.48 8.05
CA ASP A 13 -1.92 3.00 7.10
C ASP A 13 -0.81 3.78 7.83
N ASN A 14 -1.16 4.52 8.89
CA ASN A 14 -0.15 5.16 9.74
C ASN A 14 0.69 4.14 10.51
N LEU A 15 0.09 3.07 11.06
CA LEU A 15 0.84 1.99 11.73
C LEU A 15 1.84 1.33 10.79
N ILE A 16 1.44 1.06 9.55
CA ILE A 16 2.34 0.53 8.50
C ILE A 16 3.50 1.50 8.26
N ARG A 17 3.21 2.79 8.10
CA ARG A 17 4.25 3.80 7.86
C ARG A 17 5.29 3.87 8.98
N VAL A 18 4.88 3.81 10.25
CA VAL A 18 5.79 3.95 11.40
C VAL A 18 6.51 2.67 11.80
N THR A 19 6.18 1.53 11.17
CA THR A 19 6.80 0.22 11.43
C THR A 19 7.61 -0.30 10.25
N TYR A 20 7.41 0.24 9.05
CA TYR A 20 8.10 -0.21 7.84
C TYR A 20 9.62 -0.04 7.97
N GLY A 21 10.37 -1.08 7.58
CA GLY A 21 11.83 -1.02 7.49
C GLY A 21 12.56 -1.00 8.84
N ILE A 22 11.84 -1.16 9.95
CA ILE A 22 12.40 -1.24 11.30
C ILE A 22 12.36 -2.71 11.71
N ASP A 23 13.53 -3.35 11.79
CA ASP A 23 13.63 -4.80 12.06
C ASP A 23 12.93 -5.21 13.35
N SER A 24 13.09 -4.42 14.42
CA SER A 24 12.44 -4.66 15.71
C SER A 24 10.90 -4.53 15.66
N LEU A 25 10.35 -3.92 14.61
CA LEU A 25 8.92 -3.71 14.38
C LEU A 25 8.36 -4.53 13.20
N ALA A 26 9.16 -5.43 12.60
CA ALA A 26 8.73 -6.21 11.43
C ALA A 26 7.44 -7.02 11.69
N SER A 27 7.26 -7.55 12.91
CA SER A 27 6.04 -8.26 13.29
C SER A 27 4.81 -7.35 13.36
N GLN A 28 4.98 -6.13 13.86
CA GLN A 28 3.92 -5.11 13.94
C GLN A 28 3.54 -4.62 12.55
N TYR A 29 4.52 -4.43 11.68
CA TYR A 29 4.32 -4.11 10.27
C TYR A 29 3.45 -5.18 9.57
N GLN A 30 3.82 -6.45 9.69
CA GLN A 30 3.05 -7.57 9.11
C GLN A 30 1.64 -7.70 9.72
N ALA A 31 1.50 -7.44 11.03
CA ALA A 31 0.20 -7.41 11.68
C ALA A 31 -0.69 -6.27 11.13
N ALA A 32 -0.11 -5.09 10.91
CA ALA A 32 -0.83 -3.95 10.35
C ALA A 32 -1.26 -4.20 8.89
N LEU A 33 -0.39 -4.79 8.05
CA LEU A 33 -0.75 -5.20 6.69
C LEU A 33 -1.96 -6.15 6.66
N ARG A 34 -2.00 -7.15 7.55
CA ARG A 34 -3.14 -8.09 7.65
C ARG A 34 -4.44 -7.42 8.09
N VAL A 35 -4.38 -6.50 9.06
CA VAL A 35 -5.57 -5.72 9.47
C VAL A 35 -6.06 -4.86 8.30
N ARG A 36 -5.14 -4.23 7.56
CA ARG A 36 -5.46 -3.41 6.39
C ARG A 36 -6.19 -4.21 5.32
N GLU A 37 -5.71 -5.41 5.01
CA GLU A 37 -6.34 -6.31 4.05
C GLU A 37 -7.76 -6.70 4.48
N GLN A 38 -7.95 -7.05 5.75
CA GLN A 38 -9.27 -7.38 6.28
C GLN A 38 -10.25 -6.20 6.28
N ILE A 39 -9.79 -5.00 6.62
CA ILE A 39 -10.60 -3.77 6.49
C ILE A 39 -11.00 -3.58 5.02
N SER A 40 -10.08 -3.77 4.08
CA SER A 40 -10.35 -3.64 2.64
C SER A 40 -11.42 -4.64 2.18
N ARG A 41 -11.29 -5.91 2.56
CA ARG A 41 -12.30 -6.94 2.24
C ARG A 41 -13.66 -6.57 2.83
N ARG A 42 -13.68 -6.07 4.07
CA ARG A 42 -14.92 -5.64 4.72
C ARG A 42 -15.60 -4.45 4.03
N LEU A 43 -14.82 -3.47 3.56
CA LEU A 43 -15.32 -2.33 2.79
C LEU A 43 -15.89 -2.76 1.43
N ASN A 44 -15.33 -3.82 0.85
CA ASN A 44 -15.82 -4.44 -0.40
C ASN A 44 -17.01 -5.40 -0.18
N GLY A 45 -17.63 -5.41 1.00
CA GLY A 45 -18.83 -6.19 1.28
C GLY A 45 -18.60 -7.56 1.91
N ASP A 46 -17.36 -7.99 2.14
CA ASP A 46 -17.08 -9.25 2.84
C ASP A 46 -17.33 -9.09 4.34
N ILE A 47 -18.53 -9.45 4.78
CA ILE A 47 -18.90 -9.37 6.19
C ILE A 47 -18.12 -10.35 7.09
N ARG A 48 -17.48 -11.37 6.53
CA ARG A 48 -16.69 -12.36 7.30
C ARG A 48 -15.27 -11.89 7.57
N ALA A 49 -14.82 -10.81 6.92
CA ALA A 49 -13.48 -10.26 7.11
C ALA A 49 -13.25 -9.65 8.52
N GLY A 50 -14.33 -9.43 9.28
CA GLY A 50 -14.29 -8.90 10.65
C GLY A 50 -15.29 -7.77 10.88
N GLY A 51 -15.41 -7.38 12.14
CA GLY A 51 -16.26 -6.26 12.58
C GLY A 51 -15.41 -5.11 13.13
N ALA A 52 -16.03 -3.93 13.26
CA ALA A 52 -15.33 -2.73 13.70
C ALA A 52 -14.63 -2.91 15.05
N ASP A 53 -15.27 -3.58 16.02
CA ASP A 53 -14.70 -3.80 17.35
C ASP A 53 -13.50 -4.76 17.36
N ASP A 54 -13.45 -5.74 16.45
CA ASP A 54 -12.25 -6.58 16.29
C ASP A 54 -11.09 -5.77 15.72
N PHE A 55 -11.36 -4.98 14.67
CA PHE A 55 -10.36 -4.11 14.06
C PHE A 55 -9.81 -3.12 15.06
N THR A 56 -10.66 -2.43 15.82
CA THR A 56 -10.26 -1.52 16.91
C THR A 56 -9.32 -2.20 17.90
N ARG A 57 -9.72 -3.37 18.44
CA ARG A 57 -8.88 -4.11 19.41
C ARG A 57 -7.52 -4.51 18.84
N ARG A 58 -7.45 -4.81 17.55
CA ARG A 58 -6.20 -5.20 16.88
C ARG A 58 -5.30 -4.01 16.59
N ILE A 59 -5.87 -2.90 16.11
CA ILE A 59 -5.17 -1.63 15.89
C ILE A 59 -4.55 -1.16 17.20
N GLU A 60 -5.34 -1.11 18.28
CA GLU A 60 -4.83 -0.71 19.59
C GLU A 60 -3.73 -1.63 20.11
N ARG A 61 -3.86 -2.95 19.92
CA ARG A 61 -2.83 -3.91 20.34
C ARG A 61 -1.51 -3.64 19.61
N ILE A 62 -1.56 -3.44 18.30
CA ILE A 62 -0.37 -3.11 17.49
C ILE A 62 0.23 -1.80 17.98
N ASN A 63 -0.60 -0.77 18.19
CA ASN A 63 -0.12 0.52 18.68
C ASN A 63 0.55 0.42 20.06
N ARG A 64 -0.03 -0.34 21.00
CA ARG A 64 0.59 -0.59 22.31
C ARG A 64 1.94 -1.32 22.20
N GLN A 65 2.07 -2.27 21.27
CA GLN A 65 3.34 -2.96 21.01
C GLN A 65 4.40 -2.01 20.44
N ILE A 66 4.00 -1.14 19.50
CA ILE A 66 4.89 -0.12 18.93
C ILE A 66 5.37 0.85 20.02
N VAL A 67 4.46 1.40 20.82
CA VAL A 67 4.81 2.31 21.93
C VAL A 67 5.78 1.65 22.91
N ARG A 68 5.56 0.37 23.26
CA ARG A 68 6.48 -0.37 24.14
C ARG A 68 7.85 -0.57 23.51
N ALA A 69 7.91 -0.97 22.23
CA ALA A 69 9.18 -1.18 21.53
C ALA A 69 10.01 0.12 21.48
N TYR A 70 9.34 1.24 21.26
CA TYR A 70 9.93 2.57 21.26
C TYR A 70 10.33 3.08 22.65
N ALA A 71 9.59 2.74 23.71
CA ALA A 71 9.99 3.04 25.08
C ALA A 71 11.24 2.26 25.50
N LEU A 72 11.40 1.03 25.00
CA LEU A 72 12.57 0.19 25.24
C LEU A 72 13.77 0.60 24.37
N ASN A 73 13.53 1.21 23.21
CA ASN A 73 14.56 1.67 22.27
C ASN A 73 14.20 3.08 21.75
N PRO A 74 14.49 4.14 22.52
CA PRO A 74 14.10 5.51 22.19
C PRO A 74 14.66 5.99 20.84
N ASP A 75 15.87 5.56 20.51
CA ASP A 75 16.55 5.88 19.25
C ASP A 75 15.94 5.19 18.03
N ALA A 76 15.07 4.18 18.21
CA ALA A 76 14.38 3.55 17.08
C ALA A 76 13.52 4.57 16.30
N HIS A 77 13.05 5.65 16.95
CA HIS A 77 12.32 6.76 16.30
C HIS A 77 13.21 7.60 15.36
N ARG A 78 14.53 7.61 15.57
CA ARG A 78 15.46 8.37 14.72
C ARG A 78 15.69 7.73 13.36
N TYR A 79 15.35 6.44 13.21
CA TYR A 79 15.36 5.74 11.93
C TYR A 79 14.07 5.97 11.12
N SER A 80 13.14 6.79 11.62
CA SER A 80 11.75 6.85 11.17
C SER A 80 11.45 7.99 10.19
N VAL A 81 12.22 8.16 9.12
CA VAL A 81 11.69 8.53 7.80
C VAL A 81 12.72 8.04 6.77
N VAL A 82 12.83 6.73 6.56
CA VAL A 82 13.38 6.31 5.26
C VAL A 82 12.30 6.65 4.26
N GLU A 83 12.44 7.84 3.67
CA GLU A 83 11.82 8.22 2.43
C GLU A 83 12.05 7.10 1.42
N LEU A 84 11.07 6.20 1.27
CA LEU A 84 11.24 5.04 0.43
C LEU A 84 11.27 5.49 -1.01
N ARG A 85 12.41 5.26 -1.63
CA ARG A 85 12.60 5.50 -3.05
C ARG A 85 12.04 4.31 -3.83
N GLY A 86 11.61 4.56 -5.06
CA GLY A 86 11.10 3.53 -5.97
C GLY A 86 11.95 2.25 -6.04
N SER A 87 13.28 2.35 -5.95
CA SER A 87 14.20 1.21 -5.94
C SER A 87 13.94 0.21 -4.81
N ALA A 88 13.35 0.64 -3.69
CA ALA A 88 12.97 -0.25 -2.60
C ALA A 88 11.93 -1.31 -3.02
N ALA A 89 11.18 -1.08 -4.11
CA ALA A 89 10.21 -2.03 -4.66
C ALA A 89 10.85 -3.31 -5.21
N ASN A 90 12.14 -3.26 -5.57
CA ASN A 90 12.86 -4.39 -6.17
C ASN A 90 12.14 -4.99 -7.40
N VAL A 91 11.51 -4.12 -8.20
CA VAL A 91 10.87 -4.46 -9.47
C VAL A 91 11.81 -4.06 -10.60
N SER A 92 12.03 -4.95 -11.57
CA SER A 92 12.88 -4.69 -12.71
C SER A 92 12.29 -3.62 -13.63
N ARG A 93 13.16 -2.90 -14.33
CA ARG A 93 12.75 -1.87 -15.29
C ARG A 93 11.87 -2.44 -16.41
N GLU A 94 12.21 -3.64 -16.91
CA GLU A 94 11.43 -4.34 -17.93
C GLU A 94 9.99 -4.61 -17.47
N VAL A 95 9.80 -5.07 -16.23
CA VAL A 95 8.48 -5.33 -15.67
C VAL A 95 7.66 -4.04 -15.53
N LEU A 96 8.30 -2.93 -15.15
CA LEU A 96 7.64 -1.62 -15.09
C LEU A 96 7.18 -1.15 -16.49
N GLU A 97 8.02 -1.34 -17.51
CA GLU A 97 7.71 -0.98 -18.90
C GLU A 97 6.57 -1.84 -19.47
N VAL A 98 6.59 -3.17 -19.24
CA VAL A 98 5.50 -4.09 -19.61
C VAL A 98 4.19 -3.72 -18.90
N ALA A 99 4.24 -3.43 -17.59
CA ALA A 99 3.07 -3.00 -16.82
C ALA A 99 2.46 -1.69 -17.36
N ALA A 100 3.30 -0.72 -17.73
CA ALA A 100 2.85 0.53 -18.34
C ALA A 100 2.22 0.30 -19.72
N ASN A 101 2.83 -0.54 -20.56
CA ASN A 101 2.31 -0.86 -21.90
C ASN A 101 0.95 -1.57 -21.83
N ARG A 102 0.75 -2.45 -20.84
CA ARG A 102 -0.55 -3.11 -20.57
C ARG A 102 -1.65 -2.12 -20.20
N LEU A 103 -1.33 -1.12 -19.38
CA LEU A 103 -2.28 -0.07 -19.00
C LEU A 103 -2.61 0.87 -20.16
N GLY A 104 -1.62 1.15 -21.02
CA GLY A 104 -1.78 1.96 -22.23
C GLY A 104 -2.56 1.27 -23.36
N GLY A 105 -2.82 -0.04 -23.24
CA GLY A 105 -3.52 -0.82 -24.26
C GLY A 105 -2.64 -1.22 -25.45
N PHE A 106 -1.31 -1.20 -25.30
CA PHE A 106 -0.37 -1.59 -26.35
C PHE A 106 -0.11 -3.11 -26.39
N GLU A 107 -0.44 -3.86 -25.33
CA GLU A 107 -0.37 -5.33 -25.29
C GLU A 107 -1.76 -5.97 -25.45
N THR A 108 -1.87 -6.98 -26.32
CA THR A 108 -3.15 -7.54 -26.80
C THR A 108 -3.68 -8.77 -26.05
N MET A 109 -2.90 -9.35 -25.12
CA MET A 109 -3.30 -10.61 -24.43
C MET A 109 -4.06 -10.41 -23.11
N VAL A 110 -3.85 -9.31 -22.38
CA VAL A 110 -4.61 -8.96 -21.15
C VAL A 110 -4.83 -7.45 -21.18
N SER A 111 -6.03 -7.03 -21.60
CA SER A 111 -6.37 -5.61 -21.72
C SER A 111 -7.15 -5.17 -20.48
N TYR A 112 -6.66 -4.13 -19.82
CA TYR A 112 -7.40 -3.43 -18.75
C TYR A 112 -8.46 -2.48 -19.31
N ALA A 113 -9.05 -2.78 -20.48
CA ALA A 113 -10.00 -1.92 -21.19
C ALA A 113 -11.14 -1.43 -20.27
N ASP A 114 -11.65 -2.32 -19.41
CA ASP A 114 -12.77 -2.06 -18.50
C ASP A 114 -12.40 -1.26 -17.24
N VAL A 115 -11.10 -1.05 -16.97
CA VAL A 115 -10.65 -0.18 -15.87
C VAL A 115 -10.86 1.28 -16.29
N ASN A 116 -11.50 2.07 -15.42
CA ASN A 116 -11.75 3.47 -15.71
C ASN A 116 -10.44 4.25 -15.92
N SER A 117 -10.49 5.30 -16.74
CA SER A 117 -9.29 6.06 -17.13
C SER A 117 -8.56 6.71 -15.96
N ARG A 118 -9.28 7.06 -14.88
CA ARG A 118 -8.69 7.70 -13.70
C ARG A 118 -7.82 6.72 -12.91
N ASP A 119 -8.29 5.49 -12.71
CA ASP A 119 -7.54 4.45 -12.03
C ASP A 119 -6.29 4.08 -12.84
N LYS A 120 -6.40 3.97 -14.17
CA LYS A 120 -5.24 3.76 -15.05
C LYS A 120 -4.18 4.84 -14.87
N LEU A 121 -4.57 6.11 -14.86
CA LEU A 121 -3.65 7.23 -14.64
C LEU A 121 -2.99 7.19 -13.26
N ASN A 122 -3.76 6.83 -12.22
CA ASN A 122 -3.21 6.70 -10.86
C ASN A 122 -2.21 5.54 -10.76
N VAL A 123 -2.48 4.39 -11.39
CA VAL A 123 -1.51 3.28 -11.45
C VAL A 123 -0.27 3.69 -12.25
N MET A 124 -0.45 4.36 -13.39
CA MET A 124 0.66 4.86 -14.20
C MET A 124 1.57 5.81 -13.41
N ALA A 125 0.99 6.69 -12.60
CA ALA A 125 1.76 7.58 -11.72
C ALA A 125 2.59 6.79 -10.69
N HIS A 126 2.04 5.72 -10.10
CA HIS A 126 2.82 4.85 -9.21
C HIS A 126 3.96 4.14 -9.93
N LEU A 127 3.73 3.65 -11.16
CA LEU A 127 4.78 3.01 -11.97
C LEU A 127 5.90 4.00 -12.30
N GLN A 128 5.55 5.24 -12.67
CA GLN A 128 6.51 6.32 -12.91
C GLN A 128 7.29 6.69 -11.65
N ASP A 129 6.63 6.74 -10.49
CA ASP A 129 7.32 7.02 -9.22
C ASP A 129 8.35 5.93 -8.89
N ILE A 130 7.97 4.67 -9.09
CA ILE A 130 8.87 3.53 -8.88
C ILE A 130 10.05 3.60 -9.87
N GLN A 131 9.76 3.79 -11.15
CA GLN A 131 10.77 3.83 -12.22
C GLN A 131 11.75 4.99 -12.05
N ASN A 132 11.26 6.18 -11.70
CA ASN A 132 12.06 7.38 -11.52
C ASN A 132 12.68 7.49 -10.12
N ASN A 133 12.61 6.41 -9.32
CA ASN A 133 13.16 6.34 -7.99
C ASN A 133 12.66 7.48 -7.06
N GLN A 134 11.40 7.87 -7.25
CA GLN A 134 10.73 8.92 -6.49
C GLN A 134 10.29 8.41 -5.12
N LEU A 135 9.73 9.30 -4.30
CA LEU A 135 9.18 8.93 -3.00
C LEU A 135 7.87 8.15 -3.17
N VAL A 136 7.86 6.95 -2.61
CA VAL A 136 6.77 6.00 -2.75
C VAL A 136 6.26 5.57 -1.38
N SER A 137 4.94 5.41 -1.25
CA SER A 137 4.34 4.91 -0.01
C SER A 137 4.83 3.49 0.31
N PRO A 138 5.10 3.16 1.59
CA PRO A 138 5.39 1.78 2.01
C PRO A 138 4.38 0.74 1.52
N LEU A 139 3.12 1.15 1.35
CA LEU A 139 2.05 0.31 0.84
C LEU A 139 2.23 -0.05 -0.64
N VAL A 140 2.74 0.91 -1.43
CA VAL A 140 3.02 0.75 -2.86
C VAL A 140 4.28 -0.09 -3.04
N ILE A 141 5.32 0.15 -2.23
CA ILE A 141 6.53 -0.70 -2.21
C ILE A 141 6.19 -2.16 -1.89
N ASP A 142 5.37 -2.40 -0.88
CA ASP A 142 4.96 -3.77 -0.50
C ASP A 142 4.08 -4.44 -1.57
N ALA A 143 3.13 -3.70 -2.15
CA ALA A 143 2.32 -4.18 -3.27
C ALA A 143 3.18 -4.55 -4.49
N ALA A 144 4.18 -3.73 -4.79
CA ALA A 144 5.13 -3.97 -5.87
C ALA A 144 6.04 -5.17 -5.59
N ARG A 145 6.59 -5.30 -4.38
CA ARG A 145 7.38 -6.49 -3.99
C ARG A 145 6.59 -7.79 -4.11
N ARG A 146 5.31 -7.76 -3.72
CA ARG A 146 4.41 -8.91 -3.81
C ARG A 146 4.06 -9.30 -5.24
N SER A 147 4.36 -8.48 -6.25
CA SER A 147 4.24 -8.91 -7.64
C SER A 147 5.30 -9.91 -8.04
N ASN A 148 6.39 -10.04 -7.27
CA ASN A 148 7.49 -10.96 -7.55
C ASN A 148 8.02 -10.80 -8.99
N ASN A 149 8.17 -9.54 -9.45
CA ASN A 149 8.58 -9.23 -10.82
C ASN A 149 7.64 -9.75 -11.92
N ASP A 150 6.35 -9.94 -11.62
CA ASP A 150 5.30 -10.17 -12.62
C ASP A 150 4.53 -8.88 -12.94
N ALA A 151 4.40 -8.54 -14.21
CA ALA A 151 3.80 -7.27 -14.65
C ALA A 151 2.27 -7.25 -14.46
N ALA A 152 1.58 -8.36 -14.70
CA ALA A 152 0.13 -8.44 -14.51
C ALA A 152 -0.22 -8.30 -13.01
N THR A 153 0.45 -9.08 -12.17
CA THR A 153 0.30 -9.03 -10.71
C THR A 153 0.68 -7.66 -10.17
N LEU A 154 1.69 -6.99 -10.75
CA LEU A 154 2.05 -5.62 -10.36
C LEU A 154 0.90 -4.64 -10.63
N VAL A 155 0.33 -4.67 -11.83
CA VAL A 155 -0.80 -3.81 -12.18
C VAL A 155 -2.00 -4.11 -11.29
N ASP A 156 -2.33 -5.39 -11.06
CA ASP A 156 -3.46 -5.78 -10.21
C ASP A 156 -3.27 -5.32 -8.75
N ASN A 157 -2.07 -5.48 -8.20
CA ASN A 157 -1.75 -5.04 -6.84
C ASN A 157 -1.84 -3.52 -6.69
N LEU A 158 -1.34 -2.76 -7.68
CA LEU A 158 -1.42 -1.30 -7.66
C LEU A 158 -2.85 -0.79 -7.93
N LEU A 159 -3.59 -1.46 -8.82
CA LEU A 159 -4.98 -1.17 -9.10
C LEU A 159 -5.83 -1.34 -7.83
N ALA A 160 -5.59 -2.42 -7.09
CA ALA A 160 -6.23 -2.67 -5.80
C ALA A 160 -5.89 -1.61 -4.75
N LEU A 161 -4.82 -0.82 -4.90
CA LEU A 161 -4.49 0.30 -4.02
C LEU A 161 -5.18 1.61 -4.44
N VAL A 162 -5.29 1.89 -5.73
CA VAL A 162 -5.95 3.12 -6.24
C VAL A 162 -7.47 3.05 -6.15
N GLN A 163 -8.04 1.84 -6.14
CA GLN A 163 -9.50 1.62 -5.98
C GLN A 163 -9.96 1.55 -4.52
N LYS A 164 -9.05 1.69 -3.55
CA LYS A 164 -9.42 1.68 -2.12
C LYS A 164 -10.22 2.91 -1.74
N ASP A 165 -10.90 2.78 -0.59
CA ASP A 165 -11.56 3.87 0.09
C ASP A 165 -10.95 4.09 1.50
N PRO A 166 -10.10 5.12 1.71
CA PRO A 166 -9.63 6.09 0.72
C PRO A 166 -8.56 5.51 -0.23
N PRO A 167 -8.39 6.07 -1.44
CA PRO A 167 -7.44 5.57 -2.42
C PRO A 167 -6.00 5.90 -2.03
N VAL A 168 -5.07 4.99 -2.32
CA VAL A 168 -3.63 5.28 -2.19
C VAL A 168 -3.15 5.89 -3.50
N LEU A 169 -2.99 7.20 -3.50
CA LEU A 169 -2.51 7.96 -4.65
C LEU A 169 -1.02 8.25 -4.57
N SER A 170 -0.38 8.28 -5.75
CA SER A 170 0.99 8.78 -5.94
C SER A 170 1.12 10.20 -5.40
N GLN A 171 2.32 10.59 -4.98
CA GLN A 171 2.58 11.97 -4.57
C GLN A 171 2.40 12.94 -5.75
N HIS A 172 2.79 12.56 -6.96
CA HIS A 172 2.61 13.38 -8.16
C HIS A 172 1.14 13.55 -8.56
N SER A 173 0.30 12.53 -8.35
CA SER A 173 -1.16 12.65 -8.62
C SER A 173 -1.89 13.61 -7.68
N ARG A 174 -1.33 13.89 -6.49
CA ARG A 174 -1.93 14.82 -5.50
C ARG A 174 -1.70 16.29 -5.82
N VAL A 175 -0.78 16.61 -6.74
CA VAL A 175 -0.43 17.99 -7.11
C VAL A 175 -1.33 18.52 -8.25
N ILE A 176 -2.11 17.64 -8.90
CA ILE A 176 -2.94 17.96 -10.09
C ILE A 176 -4.44 18.01 -9.75
N SER A 177 -4.83 17.88 -8.48
CA SER A 177 -6.23 17.92 -8.02
C SER A 177 -6.65 19.27 -7.46
#